data_AF-A0A7X6PRD0-F1
#
_entry.id   AF-A0A7X6PRD0-F1
#
_cell.length_a   1.000
_cell.length_b   1.000
_cell.length_c   1.000
_cell.angle_alpha   90.00
_cell.angle_beta   90.00
_cell.angle_gamma   90.00
#
_symmetry.space_group_name_H-M   'P 1'
#
loop_
_entity.id
_entity.type
_entity.pdbx_description
1 polymer ?
#
loop_
_entity_poly.entity_id
_entity_poly.type
_entity_poly.pdbx_seq_one_letter_code
_entity_poly.pdbx_strand_id
1 'polypeptide(L)'
;MDDNRIVAPDKDEIDRRMKCFRFFPLEGTRGMGDRFLQPWLYGHVYASGSRRRGELKRASKELKRFFNQRNLVPILEDAGEYRDELLESQLMDSAATYLALCRDDDGFGRKLFGLIRMKPDEREDKIIADVYTGMIPILMKLADLPERVAMIQALDHACRAQYPQRWKDMESLIDSMKDQASRSLFPPFESQQQGESECSPEQ
;
A
#
# COMPACT_ATOMS: atom_id res chain seq x y z
N MET A 1 25.46 -36.49 22.12
CA MET A 1 24.59 -36.36 20.94
C MET A 1 23.81 -35.11 21.18
N ASP A 2 24.24 -34.01 20.58
CA ASP A 2 23.59 -32.71 20.76
C ASP A 2 22.21 -32.77 20.12
N ASP A 3 21.19 -32.65 20.97
CA ASP A 3 19.79 -32.48 20.60
C ASP A 3 19.65 -31.09 19.99
N ASN A 4 20.06 -30.97 18.71
CA ASN A 4 20.00 -29.73 17.95
C ASN A 4 18.54 -29.51 17.52
N ARG A 5 17.65 -29.30 18.50
CA ARG A 5 16.29 -28.84 18.24
C ARG A 5 16.41 -27.46 17.64
N ILE A 6 16.14 -27.35 16.34
CA ILE A 6 15.92 -26.08 15.67
C ILE A 6 14.64 -25.52 16.30
N VAL A 7 14.79 -24.70 17.33
CA VAL A 7 13.70 -23.94 17.91
C VAL A 7 13.36 -22.88 16.87
N ALA A 8 12.12 -22.88 16.39
CA ALA A 8 11.64 -21.82 15.52
C ALA A 8 11.86 -20.47 16.22
N PRO A 9 12.37 -19.43 15.52
CA PRO A 9 12.57 -18.13 16.12
C PRO A 9 11.23 -17.61 16.67
N ASP A 10 11.28 -16.95 17.83
CA ASP A 10 10.09 -16.30 18.37
C ASP A 10 9.68 -15.08 17.52
N LYS A 11 8.45 -14.59 17.76
CA LYS A 11 7.85 -13.48 17.01
C LYS A 11 8.73 -12.22 17.05
N ASP A 12 9.39 -11.95 18.17
CA ASP A 12 10.25 -10.78 18.35
C ASP A 12 11.49 -10.82 17.44
N GLU A 13 12.13 -11.98 17.30
CA GLU A 13 13.26 -12.15 16.37
C GLU A 13 12.83 -12.02 14.91
N ILE A 14 11.65 -12.55 14.55
CA ILE A 14 11.07 -12.40 13.22
C ILE A 14 10.81 -10.92 12.90
N ASP A 15 10.19 -10.19 13.82
CA ASP A 15 9.89 -8.75 13.69
C ASP A 15 11.18 -7.94 13.57
N ARG A 16 12.20 -8.27 14.36
CA ARG A 16 13.53 -7.63 14.28
C ARG A 16 14.17 -7.86 12.90
N ARG A 17 14.14 -9.09 12.38
CA ARG A 17 14.67 -9.41 11.05
C ARG A 17 13.90 -8.70 9.95
N MET A 18 12.57 -8.65 10.03
CA MET A 18 11.74 -7.92 9.08
C MET A 18 12.08 -6.43 9.09
N LYS A 19 12.25 -5.83 10.27
CA LYS A 19 12.65 -4.44 10.42
C LYS A 19 14.03 -4.15 9.81
N CYS A 20 15.01 -5.02 10.04
CA CYS A 20 16.34 -4.91 9.45
C CYS A 20 16.34 -5.12 7.93
N PHE A 21 15.45 -5.95 7.40
CA PHE A 21 15.25 -6.07 5.96
C PHE A 21 14.66 -4.78 5.39
N ARG A 22 13.56 -4.32 5.98
CA ARG A 22 12.77 -3.19 5.49
C ARG A 22 13.54 -1.89 5.50
N PHE A 23 14.15 -1.55 6.63
CA PHE A 23 14.82 -0.26 6.80
C PHE A 23 16.32 -0.39 6.60
N PHE A 24 16.89 0.45 5.74
CA PHE A 24 18.33 0.46 5.44
C PHE A 24 18.91 1.88 5.53
N PRO A 25 20.18 2.05 5.90
CA PRO A 25 20.79 3.37 5.96
C PRO A 25 20.90 3.99 4.56
N LEU A 26 20.59 5.28 4.45
CA LEU A 26 20.84 6.04 3.23
C LEU A 26 22.23 6.67 3.28
N GLU A 27 23.05 6.39 2.26
CA GLU A 27 24.38 6.98 2.16
C GLU A 27 24.33 8.51 2.19
N GLY A 28 25.19 9.13 2.99
CA GLY A 28 25.30 10.59 3.07
C GLY A 28 24.19 11.32 3.84
N THR A 29 23.23 10.60 4.46
CA THR A 29 22.20 11.22 5.31
C THR A 29 22.04 10.46 6.63
N ARG A 30 21.38 11.09 7.62
CA ARG A 30 20.97 10.40 8.87
C ARG A 30 19.65 9.62 8.71
N GLY A 31 19.08 9.61 7.51
CA GLY A 31 17.79 8.98 7.22
C GLY A 31 17.92 7.48 6.94
N MET A 32 16.81 6.78 7.14
CA MET A 32 16.64 5.39 6.72
C MET A 32 15.77 5.34 5.46
N GLY A 33 16.16 4.51 4.49
CA GLY A 33 15.32 4.12 3.37
C GLY A 33 14.38 3.00 3.78
N ASP A 34 13.29 2.87 3.04
CA ASP A 34 12.27 1.84 3.25
C ASP A 34 12.12 1.00 1.97
N ARG A 35 12.51 -0.28 2.03
CA ARG A 35 12.39 -1.21 0.90
C ARG A 35 10.95 -1.46 0.50
N PHE A 36 10.01 -1.42 1.44
CA PHE A 36 8.59 -1.67 1.15
C PHE A 36 7.93 -0.51 0.39
N LEU A 37 8.61 0.61 0.15
CA LEU A 37 8.14 1.61 -0.81
C LEU A 37 8.25 1.14 -2.27
N GLN A 38 9.15 0.19 -2.54
CA GLN A 38 9.47 -0.26 -3.89
C GLN A 38 8.27 -0.91 -4.63
N PRO A 39 7.47 -1.81 -4.04
CA PRO A 39 6.23 -2.30 -4.66
C PRO A 39 5.27 -1.19 -5.08
N TRP A 40 5.11 -0.15 -4.25
CA TRP A 40 4.21 0.98 -4.55
C TRP A 40 4.73 1.81 -5.71
N LEU A 41 6.04 2.06 -5.77
CA LEU A 41 6.68 2.73 -6.90
C LEU A 41 6.49 1.95 -8.21
N TYR A 42 6.61 0.62 -8.19
CA TYR A 42 6.30 -0.21 -9.35
C TYR A 42 4.84 -0.12 -9.77
N GLY A 43 3.93 -0.21 -8.80
CA GLY A 43 2.49 -0.02 -9.04
C GLY A 43 2.23 1.31 -9.73
N HIS A 44 2.78 2.41 -9.20
CA HIS A 44 2.61 3.75 -9.74
C HIS A 44 3.21 3.92 -11.15
N VAL A 45 4.47 3.52 -11.35
CA VAL A 45 5.15 3.67 -12.64
C VAL A 45 4.42 2.90 -13.72
N TYR A 46 4.03 1.65 -13.45
CA TYR A 46 3.36 0.83 -14.45
C TYR A 46 1.86 1.15 -14.58
N ALA A 47 1.22 1.78 -13.59
CA ALA A 47 -0.16 2.27 -13.65
C ALA A 47 -0.40 3.25 -14.80
N SER A 48 0.55 4.17 -15.01
CA SER A 48 0.50 5.14 -16.10
C SER A 48 0.44 4.50 -17.51
N GLY A 49 0.90 3.26 -17.65
CA GLY A 49 0.93 2.49 -18.91
C GLY A 49 -0.01 1.27 -18.96
N SER A 50 -0.90 1.12 -17.96
CA SER A 50 -1.74 -0.07 -17.68
C SER A 50 -2.63 -0.58 -18.82
N ARG A 51 -2.76 0.19 -19.92
CA ARG A 51 -3.45 -0.22 -21.15
C ARG A 51 -2.62 -1.16 -22.03
N ARG A 52 -1.32 -1.29 -21.80
CA ARG A 52 -0.42 -2.13 -22.62
C ARG A 52 -0.07 -3.42 -21.88
N ARG A 53 -0.29 -4.57 -22.54
CA ARG A 53 0.04 -5.92 -22.02
C ARG A 53 1.50 -6.05 -21.56
N GLY A 54 2.42 -5.27 -22.13
CA GLY A 54 3.83 -5.23 -21.74
C GLY A 54 4.06 -4.68 -20.33
N GLU A 55 3.34 -3.62 -19.93
CA GLU A 55 3.51 -3.01 -18.60
C GLU A 55 2.96 -3.92 -17.50
N LEU A 56 1.85 -4.62 -17.75
CA LEU A 56 1.33 -5.61 -16.80
C LEU A 56 2.34 -6.73 -16.53
N LYS A 57 3.02 -7.23 -17.57
CA LYS A 57 4.07 -8.25 -17.42
C LYS A 57 5.27 -7.72 -16.64
N ARG A 58 5.66 -6.46 -16.86
CA ARG A 58 6.76 -5.83 -16.12
C ARG A 58 6.40 -5.61 -14.65
N ALA A 59 5.19 -5.11 -14.37
CA ALA A 59 4.66 -4.98 -13.02
C ALA A 59 4.66 -6.33 -12.30
N SER A 60 4.11 -7.39 -12.91
CA SER A 60 4.13 -8.75 -12.36
C SER A 60 5.55 -9.20 -12.04
N LYS A 61 6.48 -9.03 -12.99
CA LYS A 61 7.88 -9.44 -12.83
C LYS A 61 8.55 -8.72 -11.66
N GLU A 62 8.45 -7.40 -11.58
CA GLU A 62 9.16 -6.62 -10.54
C GLU A 62 8.52 -6.82 -9.15
N LEU A 63 7.20 -6.95 -9.05
CA LEU A 63 6.52 -7.29 -7.80
C LEU A 63 6.93 -8.69 -7.32
N LYS A 64 6.89 -9.69 -8.20
CA LYS A 64 7.37 -11.04 -7.86
C LYS A 64 8.84 -11.03 -7.46
N ARG A 65 9.67 -10.26 -8.14
CA ARG A 65 11.09 -10.12 -7.79
C ARG A 65 11.26 -9.53 -6.39
N PHE A 66 10.42 -8.58 -5.99
CA PHE A 66 10.44 -8.01 -4.65
C PHE A 66 10.08 -9.06 -3.59
N PHE A 67 8.95 -9.75 -3.74
CA PHE A 67 8.50 -10.73 -2.74
C PHE A 67 9.36 -12.00 -2.71
N ASN A 68 10.09 -12.31 -3.78
CA ASN A 68 11.04 -13.43 -3.85
C ASN A 68 12.50 -13.02 -3.55
N GLN A 69 12.72 -11.90 -2.85
CA GLN A 69 14.08 -11.54 -2.44
C GLN A 69 14.65 -12.58 -1.47
N ARG A 70 15.92 -12.95 -1.68
CA ARG A 70 16.64 -13.96 -0.89
C ARG A 70 16.68 -13.68 0.62
N ASN A 71 16.54 -12.41 1.01
CA ASN A 71 16.54 -12.02 2.43
C ASN A 71 15.13 -11.93 3.01
N LEU A 72 14.09 -11.79 2.19
CA LEU A 72 12.70 -11.68 2.63
C LEU A 72 12.07 -13.07 2.76
N VAL A 73 12.29 -13.94 1.77
CA VAL A 73 11.69 -15.29 1.73
C VAL A 73 11.97 -16.08 3.01
N PRO A 74 13.22 -16.17 3.53
CA PRO A 74 13.48 -16.91 4.77
C PRO A 74 12.79 -16.30 5.99
N ILE A 75 12.63 -14.96 6.04
CA ILE A 75 11.92 -14.31 7.16
C ILE A 75 10.44 -14.73 7.15
N LEU A 76 9.82 -14.75 5.97
CA LEU A 76 8.42 -15.14 5.79
C LEU A 76 8.19 -16.65 5.93
N GLU A 77 9.20 -17.48 5.65
CA GLU A 77 9.16 -18.93 5.89
C GLU A 77 9.27 -19.24 7.38
N ASP A 78 10.24 -18.62 8.08
CA ASP A 78 10.43 -18.78 9.51
C ASP A 78 9.24 -18.25 10.33
N ALA A 79 8.50 -17.28 9.79
CA ALA A 79 7.29 -16.75 10.42
C ALA A 79 6.14 -17.77 10.53
N GLY A 80 6.14 -18.83 9.71
CA GLY A 80 5.10 -19.86 9.76
C GLY A 80 3.68 -19.29 9.69
N GLU A 81 2.85 -19.57 10.69
CA GLU A 81 1.46 -19.09 10.78
C GLU A 81 1.35 -17.56 10.92
N TYR A 82 2.38 -16.89 11.45
CA TYR A 82 2.43 -15.43 11.59
C TYR A 82 2.77 -14.71 10.27
N ARG A 83 3.12 -15.44 9.21
CA ARG A 83 3.55 -14.89 7.92
C ARG A 83 2.59 -13.84 7.35
N ASP A 84 1.31 -14.16 7.32
CA ASP A 84 0.30 -13.33 6.65
C ASP A 84 0.07 -12.04 7.45
N GLU A 85 -0.09 -12.13 8.77
CA GLU A 85 -0.19 -10.97 9.68
C GLU A 85 1.06 -10.08 9.59
N LEU A 86 2.25 -10.69 9.59
CA LEU A 86 3.51 -9.97 9.45
C LEU A 86 3.56 -9.20 8.13
N LEU A 87 3.29 -9.86 7.01
CA LEU A 87 3.38 -9.24 5.70
C LEU A 87 2.31 -8.16 5.51
N GLU A 88 1.08 -8.43 5.94
CA GLU A 88 -0.02 -7.47 5.89
C GLU A 88 0.32 -6.20 6.69
N SER A 89 0.87 -6.33 7.90
CA SER A 89 1.29 -5.17 8.71
C SER A 89 2.34 -4.31 7.98
N GLN A 90 3.30 -4.93 7.29
CA GLN A 90 4.32 -4.19 6.53
C GLN A 90 3.73 -3.51 5.28
N LEU A 91 2.77 -4.15 4.62
CA LEU A 91 2.06 -3.58 3.48
C LEU A 91 1.19 -2.39 3.90
N MET A 92 0.43 -2.52 4.98
CA MET A 92 -0.41 -1.44 5.54
C MET A 92 0.43 -0.21 5.89
N ASP A 93 1.50 -0.41 6.67
CA ASP A 93 2.36 0.69 7.13
C ASP A 93 3.12 1.36 5.96
N SER A 94 3.63 0.57 5.01
CA SER A 94 4.34 1.13 3.85
C SER A 94 3.41 1.80 2.83
N ALA A 95 2.16 1.34 2.67
CA ALA A 95 1.17 2.03 1.84
C ALA A 95 0.82 3.40 2.42
N ALA A 96 0.61 3.48 3.74
CA ALA A 96 0.40 4.75 4.45
C ALA A 96 1.60 5.68 4.29
N THR A 97 2.81 5.16 4.46
CA THR A 97 4.06 5.92 4.26
C THR A 97 4.18 6.44 2.83
N TYR A 98 3.88 5.59 1.84
CA TYR A 98 3.92 5.96 0.43
C TYR A 98 2.95 7.09 0.10
N LEU A 99 1.68 7.00 0.54
CA LEU A 99 0.69 8.04 0.27
C LEU A 99 0.97 9.35 1.03
N ALA A 100 1.55 9.27 2.23
CA ALA A 100 2.05 10.44 2.95
C ALA A 100 3.17 11.14 2.16
N LEU A 101 4.13 10.38 1.62
CA LEU A 101 5.18 10.91 0.76
C LEU A 101 4.61 11.56 -0.50
N CYS A 102 3.61 10.95 -1.16
CA CYS A 102 2.95 11.57 -2.32
C CYS A 102 2.22 12.87 -1.97
N ARG A 103 1.62 12.95 -0.77
CA ARG A 103 0.95 14.17 -0.29
C ARG A 103 1.95 15.28 0.02
N ASP A 104 3.06 14.94 0.67
CA ASP A 104 3.99 15.92 1.21
C ASP A 104 5.08 16.32 0.18
N ASP A 105 5.28 15.53 -0.88
CA ASP A 105 6.23 15.83 -1.94
C ASP A 105 5.73 16.98 -2.86
N ASP A 106 6.47 18.08 -2.82
CA ASP A 106 6.27 19.23 -3.69
C ASP A 106 6.51 18.91 -5.17
N GLY A 107 7.33 17.90 -5.50
CA GLY A 107 7.52 17.41 -6.86
C GLY A 107 6.28 16.73 -7.41
N PHE A 108 5.69 15.82 -6.62
CA PHE A 108 4.43 15.15 -6.95
C PHE A 108 3.27 16.13 -7.16
N GLY A 109 3.20 17.16 -6.31
CA GLY A 109 2.17 18.19 -6.35
C GLY A 109 2.33 19.26 -7.41
N ARG A 110 3.03 19.01 -8.53
CA ARG A 110 3.25 19.99 -9.62
C ARG A 110 2.73 19.53 -10.98
N LYS A 111 2.23 20.47 -11.77
CA LYS A 111 1.77 20.33 -13.18
C LYS A 111 2.70 21.12 -14.12
N LEU A 112 2.56 20.88 -15.43
CA LEU A 112 3.35 21.54 -16.50
C LEU A 112 4.87 21.46 -16.27
N PHE A 113 5.43 20.25 -16.24
CA PHE A 113 6.88 20.03 -16.05
C PHE A 113 7.45 20.67 -14.77
N GLY A 114 6.68 20.73 -13.68
CA GLY A 114 7.15 21.28 -12.40
C GLY A 114 6.87 22.77 -12.19
N LEU A 115 6.30 23.46 -13.18
CA LEU A 115 6.14 24.91 -13.15
C LEU A 115 4.99 25.39 -12.26
N ILE A 116 3.90 24.62 -12.15
CA ILE A 116 2.70 25.05 -11.41
C ILE A 116 2.45 24.11 -10.24
N ARG A 117 2.37 24.66 -9.01
CA ARG A 117 1.94 23.91 -7.82
C ARG A 117 0.43 23.66 -7.91
N MET A 118 0.02 22.41 -7.72
CA MET A 118 -1.38 22.01 -7.59
C MET A 118 -1.98 22.61 -6.31
N LYS A 119 -3.27 22.94 -6.37
CA LYS A 119 -4.07 23.17 -5.17
C LYS A 119 -4.16 21.89 -4.34
N PRO A 120 -4.44 21.98 -3.03
CA PRO A 120 -4.63 20.80 -2.18
C PRO A 120 -5.61 19.79 -2.79
N ASP A 121 -6.82 20.21 -3.16
CA ASP A 121 -7.85 19.32 -3.71
C ASP A 121 -7.41 18.63 -5.01
N GLU A 122 -6.69 19.34 -5.89
CA GLU A 122 -6.16 18.75 -7.13
C GLU A 122 -5.09 17.69 -6.87
N ARG A 123 -4.33 17.83 -5.76
CA ARG A 123 -3.35 16.85 -5.32
C ARG A 123 -4.06 15.63 -4.74
N GLU A 124 -5.09 15.84 -3.93
CA GLU A 124 -5.93 14.75 -3.41
C GLU A 124 -6.57 13.95 -4.55
N ASP A 125 -7.18 14.64 -5.53
CA ASP A 125 -7.78 14.03 -6.72
C ASP A 125 -6.76 13.15 -7.46
N LYS A 126 -5.55 13.67 -7.63
CA LYS A 126 -4.46 12.93 -8.28
C LYS A 126 -4.09 11.68 -7.50
N ILE A 127 -3.94 11.77 -6.17
CA ILE A 127 -3.56 10.62 -5.34
C ILE A 127 -4.66 9.55 -5.36
N ILE A 128 -5.92 9.95 -5.17
CA ILE A 128 -7.07 9.04 -5.25
C ILE A 128 -7.15 8.39 -6.63
N ALA A 129 -6.96 9.15 -7.71
CA ALA A 129 -6.95 8.61 -9.06
C ALA A 129 -5.79 7.63 -9.30
N ASP A 130 -4.58 7.96 -8.86
CA ASP A 130 -3.41 7.09 -8.98
C ASP A 130 -3.64 5.75 -8.25
N VAL A 131 -4.32 5.77 -7.09
CA VAL A 131 -4.70 4.55 -6.34
C VAL A 131 -5.80 3.76 -7.04
N TYR A 132 -7.01 4.33 -7.19
CA TYR A 132 -8.22 3.60 -7.59
C TYR A 132 -8.35 3.39 -9.10
N THR A 133 -7.78 4.30 -9.90
CA THR A 133 -7.80 4.20 -11.36
C THR A 133 -6.49 3.65 -11.93
N GLY A 134 -5.40 3.71 -11.17
CA GLY A 134 -4.07 3.27 -11.58
C GLY A 134 -3.63 1.94 -10.95
N MET A 135 -3.25 1.98 -9.67
CA MET A 135 -2.55 0.90 -8.98
C MET A 135 -3.46 -0.30 -8.71
N ILE A 136 -4.63 -0.08 -8.11
CA ILE A 136 -5.59 -1.14 -7.79
C ILE A 136 -6.00 -1.94 -9.05
N PRO A 137 -6.38 -1.30 -10.18
CA PRO A 137 -6.72 -2.02 -11.39
C PRO A 137 -5.59 -2.86 -11.99
N ILE A 138 -4.32 -2.49 -11.76
CA ILE A 138 -3.20 -3.36 -12.13
C ILE A 138 -3.15 -4.58 -11.22
N LEU A 139 -3.18 -4.38 -9.90
CA LEU A 139 -3.11 -5.47 -8.92
C LEU A 139 -4.23 -6.50 -9.12
N MET A 140 -5.43 -6.05 -9.46
CA MET A 140 -6.56 -6.93 -9.80
C MET A 140 -6.27 -7.83 -11.01
N LYS A 141 -5.48 -7.37 -11.98
CA LYS A 141 -5.10 -8.14 -13.18
C LYS A 141 -3.94 -9.10 -12.93
N LEU A 142 -3.25 -9.00 -11.80
CA LEU A 142 -2.09 -9.82 -11.43
C LEU A 142 -2.51 -11.07 -10.67
N ALA A 143 -3.40 -11.88 -11.25
CA ALA A 143 -3.98 -13.07 -10.59
C ALA A 143 -2.93 -14.12 -10.13
N ASP A 144 -1.71 -14.03 -10.63
CA ASP A 144 -0.56 -14.89 -10.32
C ASP A 144 0.38 -14.30 -9.25
N LEU A 145 0.03 -13.16 -8.65
CA LEU A 145 0.70 -12.57 -7.50
C LEU A 145 -0.11 -12.89 -6.23
N PRO A 146 0.40 -13.73 -5.31
CA PRO A 146 -0.30 -14.07 -4.07
C PRO A 146 -0.64 -12.86 -3.20
N GLU A 147 0.27 -11.90 -3.10
CA GLU A 147 0.18 -10.73 -2.21
C GLU A 147 -0.81 -9.66 -2.71
N ARG A 148 -1.38 -9.83 -3.91
CA ARG A 148 -2.18 -8.77 -4.56
C ARG A 148 -3.36 -8.28 -3.73
N VAL A 149 -4.01 -9.16 -2.96
CA VAL A 149 -5.22 -8.83 -2.20
C VAL A 149 -4.83 -7.95 -1.01
N ALA A 150 -3.84 -8.37 -0.23
CA ALA A 150 -3.28 -7.57 0.86
C ALA A 150 -2.76 -6.22 0.37
N MET A 151 -2.14 -6.17 -0.82
CA MET A 151 -1.72 -4.90 -1.43
C MET A 151 -2.88 -3.97 -1.80
N ILE A 152 -3.98 -4.51 -2.33
CA ILE A 152 -5.19 -3.72 -2.65
C ILE A 152 -5.80 -3.16 -1.37
N GLN A 153 -5.92 -3.99 -0.34
CA GLN A 153 -6.48 -3.60 0.96
C GLN A 153 -5.61 -2.54 1.65
N ALA A 154 -4.28 -2.67 1.59
CA ALA A 154 -3.36 -1.68 2.13
C ALA A 154 -3.49 -0.31 1.45
N LEU A 155 -3.63 -0.28 0.12
CA LEU A 155 -3.85 0.96 -0.62
C LEU A 155 -5.20 1.61 -0.30
N ASP A 156 -6.28 0.83 -0.29
CA ASP A 156 -7.62 1.29 0.05
C ASP A 156 -7.66 1.85 1.47
N HIS A 157 -7.18 1.09 2.46
CA HIS A 157 -7.11 1.53 3.85
C HIS A 157 -6.30 2.81 3.99
N ALA A 158 -5.08 2.85 3.44
CA ALA A 158 -4.22 4.03 3.56
C ALA A 158 -4.88 5.27 2.94
N CYS A 159 -5.53 5.10 1.78
CA CYS A 159 -6.19 6.20 1.09
C CYS A 159 -7.40 6.72 1.86
N ARG A 160 -8.23 5.82 2.40
CA ARG A 160 -9.39 6.18 3.24
C ARG A 160 -8.98 6.87 4.54
N ALA A 161 -7.93 6.37 5.20
CA ALA A 161 -7.40 6.97 6.42
C ALA A 161 -6.83 8.38 6.18
N GLN A 162 -6.23 8.60 5.01
CA GLN A 162 -5.61 9.88 4.66
C GLN A 162 -6.62 10.92 4.15
N TYR A 163 -7.69 10.49 3.50
CA TYR A 163 -8.72 11.36 2.92
C TYR A 163 -10.14 10.97 3.34
N PRO A 164 -10.46 10.93 4.65
CA PRO A 164 -11.78 10.51 5.12
C PRO A 164 -12.90 11.40 4.57
N GLN A 165 -12.64 12.69 4.33
CA GLN A 165 -13.57 13.63 3.72
C GLN A 165 -13.95 13.30 2.26
N ARG A 166 -13.15 12.46 1.58
CA ARG A 166 -13.32 12.08 0.17
C ARG A 166 -13.96 10.70 0.00
N TRP A 167 -14.55 10.13 1.05
CA TRP A 167 -15.09 8.76 1.04
C TRP A 167 -16.09 8.48 -0.09
N LYS A 168 -16.97 9.45 -0.41
CA LYS A 168 -17.95 9.31 -1.51
C LYS A 168 -17.30 9.17 -2.88
N ASP A 169 -16.16 9.84 -3.09
CA ASP A 169 -15.43 9.76 -4.36
C ASP A 169 -14.80 8.37 -4.50
N MET A 170 -14.20 7.86 -3.42
CA MET A 170 -13.64 6.51 -3.37
C MET A 170 -14.72 5.43 -3.54
N GLU A 171 -15.87 5.58 -2.88
CA GLU A 171 -17.03 4.69 -3.03
C GLU A 171 -17.53 4.67 -4.48
N SER A 172 -17.71 5.84 -5.08
CA SER A 172 -18.12 5.96 -6.49
C SER A 172 -17.12 5.29 -7.44
N LEU A 173 -15.83 5.40 -7.15
CA LEU A 173 -14.77 4.74 -7.94
C LEU A 173 -14.83 3.21 -7.79
N ILE A 174 -15.04 2.69 -6.59
CA ILE A 174 -15.24 1.25 -6.35
C ILE A 174 -16.50 0.75 -7.06
N ASP A 175 -17.62 1.47 -6.97
CA ASP A 175 -18.88 1.10 -7.62
C ASP A 175 -18.77 1.11 -9.15
N SER A 176 -17.90 1.96 -9.71
CA SER A 176 -17.62 1.97 -11.14
C SER A 176 -16.83 0.75 -11.63
N MET A 177 -16.30 -0.08 -10.72
CA MET A 177 -15.58 -1.30 -11.08
C MET A 177 -16.56 -2.35 -11.63
N LYS A 178 -16.24 -2.86 -12.83
CA LYS A 178 -17.16 -3.72 -13.61
C LYS A 178 -17.51 -5.06 -12.95
N ASP A 179 -16.63 -5.58 -12.11
CA ASP A 179 -16.72 -6.94 -11.58
C ASP A 179 -17.13 -6.94 -10.10
N GLN A 180 -18.07 -7.81 -9.72
CA GLN A 180 -18.53 -7.94 -8.34
C GLN A 180 -17.45 -8.54 -7.43
N ALA A 181 -16.65 -9.50 -7.93
CA ALA A 181 -15.60 -10.10 -7.13
C ALA A 181 -14.51 -9.08 -6.79
N SER A 182 -14.20 -8.18 -7.72
CA SER A 182 -13.30 -7.04 -7.50
C SER A 182 -13.83 -6.07 -6.45
N ARG A 183 -15.14 -5.75 -6.47
CA ARG A 183 -15.78 -4.91 -5.45
C ARG A 183 -15.80 -5.54 -4.06
N SER A 184 -15.93 -6.87 -3.99
CA SER A 184 -15.93 -7.61 -2.71
C SER A 184 -14.59 -7.62 -1.97
N LEU A 185 -13.50 -7.16 -2.60
CA LEU A 185 -12.19 -7.03 -1.95
C LEU A 185 -12.13 -5.84 -0.98
N PHE A 186 -13.08 -4.91 -1.08
CA PHE A 186 -13.09 -3.70 -0.27
C PHE A 186 -14.03 -3.85 0.92
N PRO A 187 -13.60 -3.47 2.13
CA PRO A 187 -14.52 -3.36 3.25
C PRO A 187 -15.58 -2.28 2.93
N PRO A 188 -16.82 -2.44 3.44
CA PRO A 188 -17.85 -1.42 3.28
C PRO A 188 -17.37 -0.09 3.86
N PHE A 189 -17.83 1.02 3.28
CA PHE A 189 -17.62 2.33 3.90
C PHE A 189 -18.45 2.39 5.17
N GLU A 190 -17.79 2.44 6.32
CA GLU A 190 -18.48 2.75 7.57
C GLU A 190 -19.02 4.18 7.45
N SER A 191 -20.33 4.32 7.50
CA SER A 191 -20.97 5.63 7.52
C SER A 191 -20.53 6.30 8.81
N GLN A 192 -19.80 7.42 8.73
CA GLN A 192 -19.56 8.29 9.88
C GLN A 192 -20.90 8.94 10.28
N GLN A 193 -21.77 8.18 10.92
CA GLN A 193 -22.92 8.67 11.67
C GLN A 193 -22.71 8.30 13.13
N GLN A 194 -21.81 9.01 13.80
CA GLN A 194 -21.76 9.13 15.26
C GLN A 194 -20.73 10.20 15.62
N GLY A 195 -21.21 11.41 15.94
CA GLY A 195 -20.34 12.54 16.27
C GLY A 195 -21.03 13.88 16.51
N GLU A 196 -22.32 14.02 16.19
CA GLU A 196 -23.13 15.17 16.62
C GLU A 196 -24.28 14.66 17.50
N SER A 197 -23.94 14.18 18.70
CA SER A 197 -24.90 14.23 19.80
C SER A 197 -24.95 15.68 20.26
N GLU A 198 -26.01 16.36 19.83
CA GLU A 198 -26.45 17.65 20.34
C GLU A 198 -26.37 17.67 21.87
N CYS A 199 -25.40 18.42 22.40
CA CYS A 199 -25.45 18.87 23.77
C CYS A 199 -26.54 19.95 23.83
N SER A 200 -27.78 19.54 24.04
CA SER A 200 -28.88 20.45 24.37
C SER A 200 -28.58 21.08 25.73
N PRO A 201 -28.60 22.42 25.86
CA PRO A 201 -28.52 23.05 27.16
C PRO A 201 -29.87 22.86 27.87
N GLU A 202 -29.85 22.18 29.02
CA GLU A 202 -31.00 22.14 29.93
C GLU A 202 -31.34 23.58 30.38
N GLN A 203 -32.62 23.94 30.23
CA GLN A 203 -33.26 25.10 30.86
C GLN A 203 -33.98 24.65 32.13
#